data_AF-A0A936LPJ3-F1
#
_entry.id   AF-A0A936LPJ3-F1
#
_cell.length_a   1.000
_cell.length_b   1.000
_cell.length_c   1.000
_cell.angle_alpha   90.00
_cell.angle_beta   90.00
_cell.angle_gamma   90.00
#
_symmetry.space_group_name_H-M   'P 1'
#
loop_
_entity.id
_entity.type
_entity.pdbx_description
1 polymer ?
#
loop_
_entity_poly.entity_id
_entity_poly.type
_entity_poly.pdbx_seq_one_letter_code
_entity_poly.pdbx_strand_id
1 'polypeptide(L)'
;MEEHSIRIEIAGRAYPLNIHADEEGNIRQAAQEINESITRLRTHYPLTDKQDLLAMAALEVSVRALNGTVAQEQAAAVAELDRLEELLQAASPG
;
A
#
# COMPACT_ATOMS: atom_id res chain seq x y z
N MET A 1 -15.79 -15.42 12.11
CA MET A 1 -15.08 -15.49 10.82
C MET A 1 -14.06 -16.61 10.97
N GLU A 2 -14.07 -17.59 10.08
CA GLU A 2 -13.14 -18.72 10.18
C GLU A 2 -11.73 -18.28 9.75
N GLU A 3 -10.73 -18.65 10.55
CA GLU A 3 -9.32 -18.49 10.22
C GLU A 3 -8.85 -19.72 9.45
N HIS A 4 -8.07 -19.51 8.39
CA HIS A 4 -7.43 -20.60 7.65
C HIS A 4 -5.96 -20.30 7.39
N SER A 5 -5.21 -21.37 7.16
CA SER A 5 -3.77 -21.28 6.91
C SER A 5 -3.50 -21.11 5.42
N ILE A 6 -2.71 -20.10 5.07
CA ILE A 6 -2.20 -19.87 3.73
C ILE A 6 -0.68 -19.95 3.71
N ARG A 7 -0.10 -20.14 2.53
CA ARG A 7 1.35 -20.09 2.30
C ARG A 7 1.63 -18.99 1.28
N ILE A 8 2.41 -17.99 1.70
CA ILE A 8 2.90 -16.93 0.81
C ILE A 8 4.40 -17.09 0.57
N GLU A 9 4.89 -16.59 -0.57
CA GLU A 9 6.30 -16.61 -0.90
C GLU A 9 6.82 -15.18 -1.02
N ILE A 10 7.86 -14.83 -0.26
CA ILE A 10 8.52 -13.53 -0.31
C ILE A 10 10.03 -13.78 -0.47
N ALA A 11 10.63 -13.18 -1.50
CA ALA A 11 12.05 -13.29 -1.80
C ALA A 11 12.58 -14.74 -1.90
N GLY A 12 11.74 -15.67 -2.39
CA GLY A 12 12.06 -17.10 -2.49
C GLY A 12 11.97 -17.86 -1.16
N ARG A 13 11.39 -17.26 -0.11
CA ARG A 13 11.13 -17.92 1.18
C ARG A 13 9.63 -18.04 1.37
N ALA A 14 9.18 -19.23 1.74
CA ALA A 14 7.78 -19.47 2.03
C ALA A 14 7.47 -19.22 3.51
N TYR A 15 6.40 -18.46 3.75
CA TYR A 15 5.89 -18.13 5.08
C TYR A 15 4.47 -18.69 5.23
N PRO A 16 4.24 -19.63 6.16
CA PRO A 16 2.89 -20.02 6.55
C PRO A 16 2.27 -18.93 7.43
N LEU A 17 1.03 -18.54 7.13
CA LEU A 17 0.26 -17.54 7.88
C LEU A 17 -1.13 -18.09 8.19
N ASN A 18 -1.66 -17.80 9.37
CA ASN A 18 -3.06 -18.01 9.70
C ASN A 18 -3.76 -16.66 9.64
N ILE A 19 -4.81 -16.55 8.84
CA ILE A 19 -5.46 -15.30 8.47
C ILE A 19 -6.97 -15.48 8.39
N HIS A 20 -7.71 -14.39 8.37
CA HIS A 20 -9.13 -14.44 8.01
C HIS A 20 -9.32 -14.41 6.48
N ALA A 21 -10.42 -14.97 5.99
CA ALA A 21 -10.72 -15.06 4.56
C ALA A 21 -10.83 -13.71 3.84
N ASP A 22 -11.26 -12.66 4.54
CA ASP A 22 -11.34 -11.29 4.06
C ASP A 22 -9.96 -10.62 3.90
N GLU A 23 -8.92 -11.11 4.57
CA GLU A 23 -7.57 -10.55 4.49
C GLU A 23 -6.73 -11.17 3.37
N GLU A 24 -7.07 -12.37 2.90
CA GLU A 24 -6.24 -13.16 1.98
C GLU A 24 -5.88 -12.39 0.70
N GLY A 25 -6.85 -11.70 0.10
CA GLY A 25 -6.64 -10.92 -1.11
C GLY A 25 -5.56 -9.85 -0.92
N ASN A 26 -5.70 -9.06 0.15
CA ASN A 26 -4.76 -7.98 0.48
C ASN A 26 -3.36 -8.53 0.80
N ILE A 27 -3.28 -9.64 1.55
CA ILE A 27 -1.99 -10.25 1.93
C ILE A 27 -1.26 -10.81 0.69
N ARG A 28 -1.99 -11.49 -0.21
CA ARG A 28 -1.39 -12.00 -1.46
C ARG A 28 -0.91 -10.87 -2.36
N GLN A 29 -1.69 -9.80 -2.49
CA GLN A 29 -1.30 -8.62 -3.26
C GLN A 29 -0.04 -7.97 -2.66
N ALA A 30 0.01 -7.76 -1.34
CA ALA A 30 1.18 -7.19 -0.69
C ALA A 30 2.46 -8.03 -0.92
N ALA A 31 2.34 -9.36 -0.82
CA ALA A 31 3.47 -10.26 -1.09
C ALA A 31 3.95 -10.14 -2.55
N GLN A 32 3.03 -10.02 -3.51
CA GLN A 32 3.37 -9.79 -4.92
C GLN A 32 4.11 -8.45 -5.11
N GLU A 33 3.59 -7.35 -4.56
CA GLU A 33 4.21 -6.03 -4.69
C GLU A 33 5.62 -5.98 -4.10
N ILE A 34 5.84 -6.63 -2.95
CA ILE A 34 7.17 -6.76 -2.35
C ILE A 34 8.12 -7.52 -3.28
N ASN A 35 7.70 -8.65 -3.85
CA ASN A 35 8.54 -9.44 -4.76
C ASN A 35 8.90 -8.68 -6.05
N GLU A 36 7.96 -7.90 -6.58
CA GLU A 36 8.20 -7.03 -7.74
C GLU A 36 9.20 -5.91 -7.41
N SER A 37 9.05 -5.26 -6.25
CA SER A 37 10.01 -4.26 -5.77
C SER A 37 11.41 -4.84 -5.60
N ILE A 38 11.54 -6.01 -4.94
CA ILE A 38 12.82 -6.72 -4.79
C ILE A 38 13.44 -7.03 -6.16
N THR A 39 12.63 -7.48 -7.12
CA THR A 39 13.12 -7.81 -8.48
C THR A 39 13.64 -6.57 -9.18
N ARG A 40 12.90 -5.45 -9.14
CA ARG A 40 13.31 -4.16 -9.70
C ARG A 40 14.59 -3.65 -9.03
N LEU A 41 14.65 -3.67 -7.71
CA LEU A 41 15.80 -3.20 -6.93
C LEU A 41 17.04 -4.04 -7.22
N ARG A 42 16.91 -5.37 -7.34
CA ARG A 42 18.03 -6.26 -7.68
C ARG A 42 18.66 -5.95 -9.04
N THR A 43 17.86 -5.47 -10.01
CA THR A 43 18.39 -5.01 -11.31
C THR A 43 19.22 -3.73 -11.18
N HIS A 44 18.84 -2.83 -10.28
CA HIS A 44 19.54 -1.55 -10.07
C HIS A 44 20.72 -1.67 -9.09
N TYR A 45 20.65 -2.62 -8.16
CA TYR A 45 21.60 -2.82 -7.07
C TYR A 45 22.04 -4.30 -6.97
N PRO A 46 22.75 -4.83 -7.99
CA PRO A 46 23.08 -6.26 -8.08
C PRO A 46 24.13 -6.73 -7.06
N LEU A 47 24.89 -5.81 -6.45
CA LEU A 47 25.92 -6.09 -5.44
C LEU A 47 25.39 -6.04 -4.00
N THR A 48 24.10 -5.72 -3.83
CA THR A 48 23.44 -5.58 -2.53
C THR A 48 22.93 -6.93 -2.05
N ASP A 49 23.04 -7.18 -0.75
CA ASP A 49 22.57 -8.43 -0.18
C ASP A 49 21.04 -8.54 -0.17
N LYS A 50 20.53 -9.75 0.09
CA LYS A 50 19.08 -9.99 0.07
C LYS A 50 18.33 -9.29 1.22
N GLN A 51 19.00 -9.00 2.33
CA GLN A 51 18.37 -8.36 3.49
C GLN A 51 18.19 -6.86 3.25
N ASP A 52 19.23 -6.22 2.73
CA ASP A 52 19.21 -4.83 2.30
C ASP A 52 18.20 -4.60 1.18
N LEU A 53 18.14 -5.50 0.18
CA LEU A 53 17.11 -5.44 -0.86
C LEU A 53 15.68 -5.54 -0.28
N LEU A 54 15.48 -6.36 0.76
CA LEU A 54 14.20 -6.48 1.45
C LEU A 54 13.88 -5.20 2.23
N ALA A 55 14.87 -4.61 2.90
CA ALA A 55 14.71 -3.35 3.63
C ALA A 55 14.38 -2.18 2.68
N MET A 56 15.03 -2.13 1.52
CA MET A 56 14.74 -1.15 0.47
C MET A 56 13.33 -1.33 -0.10
N ALA A 57 12.90 -2.58 -0.33
CA ALA A 57 11.54 -2.86 -0.79
C ALA A 57 10.49 -2.46 0.26
N ALA A 58 10.73 -2.76 1.54
CA ALA A 58 9.86 -2.35 2.64
C ALA A 58 9.76 -0.82 2.75
N LEU A 59 10.88 -0.11 2.57
CA LEU A 59 10.90 1.35 2.53
C LEU A 59 10.09 1.89 1.34
N GLU A 60 10.28 1.35 0.14
CA GLU A 60 9.56 1.79 -1.06
C GLU A 60 8.04 1.62 -0.91
N VAL A 61 7.61 0.46 -0.41
CA VAL A 61 6.18 0.17 -0.18
C VAL A 61 5.62 1.10 0.89
N SER A 62 6.35 1.35 1.98
CA SER A 62 5.92 2.26 3.05
C SER A 62 5.77 3.70 2.56
N VAL A 63 6.73 4.19 1.77
CA VAL A 63 6.67 5.53 1.16
C VAL A 63 5.48 5.65 0.21
N ARG A 64 5.21 4.61 -0.59
CA ARG A 64 4.04 4.59 -1.50
C ARG A 64 2.73 4.65 -0.73
N ALA A 65 2.60 3.87 0.35
CA ALA A 65 1.42 3.88 1.21
C ALA A 65 1.19 5.28 1.81
N LEU A 66 2.23 5.90 2.38
CA LEU A 66 2.15 7.25 2.96
C LEU A 66 1.81 8.33 1.91
N ASN A 67 2.38 8.25 0.72
CA ASN A 67 2.05 9.20 -0.34
C ASN A 67 0.60 9.02 -0.84
N GLY A 68 0.11 7.78 -0.86
CA GLY A 68 -1.29 7.47 -1.16
C GLY A 68 -2.25 8.07 -0.15
N THR A 69 -1.96 7.97 1.15
CA THR A 69 -2.80 8.56 2.20
C THR A 69 -2.83 10.09 2.10
N VAL A 70 -1.68 10.72 1.87
CA VAL A 70 -1.61 12.19 1.68
C VAL A 70 -2.43 12.64 0.46
N ALA A 71 -2.37 11.89 -0.65
CA ALA A 71 -3.17 12.20 -1.84
C ALA A 71 -4.68 12.07 -1.57
N GLN A 72 -5.10 11.05 -0.80
CA GLN A 72 -6.50 10.86 -0.42
C GLN A 72 -7.00 11.94 0.54
N GLU A 73 -6.20 12.33 1.53
CA GLU A 73 -6.51 13.43 2.45
C GLU A 73 -6.67 14.76 1.72
N GLN A 74 -5.78 15.05 0.76
CA GLN A 74 -5.90 16.24 -0.09
C GLN A 74 -7.17 16.21 -0.95
N ALA A 75 -7.49 15.08 -1.60
CA ALA A 75 -8.69 14.95 -2.39
C ALA A 75 -9.97 15.15 -1.55
N ALA A 76 -10.01 14.61 -0.34
CA ALA A 76 -11.12 14.80 0.60
C ALA A 76 -11.23 16.26 1.07
N ALA A 77 -10.11 16.93 1.34
CA ALA A 77 -10.10 18.33 1.72
C ALA A 77 -10.61 19.24 0.59
N VAL A 78 -10.21 18.99 -0.66
CA VAL A 78 -10.71 19.73 -1.83
C VAL A 78 -12.22 19.52 -2.00
N ALA A 79 -12.71 18.29 -1.90
CA ALA A 79 -14.14 18.00 -2.01
C ALA A 79 -14.97 18.70 -0.93
N GLU A 80 -14.43 18.84 0.29
CA GLU A 80 -15.10 19.58 1.36
C GLU A 80 -15.08 21.10 1.12
N LEU A 81 -14.00 21.64 0.55
CA LEU A 81 -13.95 23.05 0.13
C LEU A 81 -15.00 23.35 -0.94
N ASP A 82 -15.11 22.50 -1.97
CA ASP A 82 -16.12 22.64 -3.03
C ASP A 82 -17.55 22.64 -2.43
N ARG A 83 -17.80 21.75 -1.46
CA ARG A 83 -19.08 21.69 -0.74
C ARG A 83 -19.36 22.95 0.07
N LEU A 84 -18.35 23.52 0.72
CA LEU A 84 -18.48 24.77 1.46
C LEU A 84 -18.78 25.95 0.53
N GLU A 85 -18.17 26.00 -0.65
CA GLU A 85 -18.47 27.02 -1.67
C GLU A 85 -19.93 26.94 -2.14
N GLU A 86 -20.45 25.74 -2.41
CA GLU A 86 -21.86 25.55 -2.77
C GLU A 86 -22.81 26.05 -1.67
N LEU A 87 -22.51 25.76 -0.40
CA LEU A 87 -23.33 26.21 0.73
C LEU A 87 -23.30 27.73 0.91
N LEU A 88 -22.15 28.37 0.71
CA LEU A 88 -22.02 29.83 0.78
C LEU A 88 -22.78 30.51 -0.37
N GLN A 89 -22.71 29.95 -1.58
CA GLN A 89 -23.48 30.46 -2.73
C GLN A 89 -25.00 30.30 -2.50
N ALA A 90 -25.44 29.18 -1.91
CA ALA A 90 -26.85 28.97 -1.57
C ALA A 90 -27.35 29.89 -0.44
N ALA A 91 -26.48 30.29 0.49
CA ALA A 91 -26.81 31.12 1.64
C ALA A 91 -26.75 32.64 1.37
N SER A 92 -26.17 33.07 0.24
CA SER A 92 -26.21 34.46 -0.23
C SER A 92 -26.98 34.58 -1.55
N PRO A 93 -28.33 34.49 -1.55
CA PRO A 93 -29.09 35.14 -2.59
C PRO A 93 -28.98 36.66 -2.36
N GLY A 94 -28.82 37.43 -3.43
CA GLY A 94 -28.67 38.89 -3.36
C GLY A 94 -29.71 39.61 -2.53
#